data_AF-A0A959NX59-F1
#
_entry.id   AF-A0A959NX59-F1
#
_cell.length_a   1.000
_cell.length_b   1.000
_cell.length_c   1.000
_cell.angle_alpha   90.00
_cell.angle_beta   90.00
_cell.angle_gamma   90.00
#
_symmetry.space_group_name_H-M   'P 1'
#
loop_
_entity.id
_entity.type
_entity.pdbx_description
1 polymer ?
#
loop_
_entity_poly.entity_id
_entity_poly.type
_entity_poly.pdbx_seq_one_letter_code
_entity_poly.pdbx_strand_id
1 'polypeptide(L)'
;YVFLRNALDKKLNAFFKPKIILSHPVLSSGKDASSDRIVFARGALFYKYSGLLGYLRVFKYVYLLYRTKQIKREDFLRKARVGLNGINKYRQLVKEGLEIRKV
;
A
#
# COMPACT_ATOMS: atom_id res chain seq x y z
N TYR A 1 7.38 1.35 -4.17
CA TYR A 1 8.34 2.46 -4.23
C TYR A 1 7.60 3.79 -4.31
N VAL A 2 7.25 4.38 -3.16
CA VAL A 2 6.48 5.64 -3.12
C VAL A 2 7.42 6.84 -3.15
N PHE A 3 8.45 6.81 -2.30
CA PHE A 3 9.39 7.91 -2.10
C PHE A 3 10.27 8.23 -3.32
N LEU A 4 10.89 7.21 -3.94
CA LEU A 4 11.84 7.41 -5.04
C LEU A 4 11.17 7.51 -6.42
N ARG A 5 9.84 7.44 -6.50
CA ARG A 5 9.13 7.33 -7.79
C ARG A 5 9.34 8.55 -8.67
N ASN A 6 9.31 9.75 -8.10
CA ASN A 6 9.52 10.98 -8.86
C ASN A 6 10.93 11.08 -9.47
N ALA A 7 11.95 10.55 -8.78
CA ALA A 7 13.30 10.51 -9.31
C ALA A 7 13.42 9.53 -10.48
N LEU A 8 12.77 8.37 -10.38
CA LEU A 8 12.69 7.38 -11.45
C LEU A 8 11.91 7.91 -12.67
N ASP A 9 10.77 8.57 -12.44
CA ASP A 9 9.96 9.20 -13.50
C ASP A 9 10.78 10.25 -14.27
N LYS A 10 11.69 10.96 -13.58
CA LYS A 10 12.61 11.94 -14.16
C LYS A 10 13.88 11.33 -14.77
N LYS A 11 13.99 10.00 -14.85
CA LYS A 11 15.14 9.26 -15.39
C LYS A 11 16.48 9.64 -14.70
N LEU A 12 16.44 9.97 -13.41
CA LEU A 12 17.67 10.24 -12.66
C LEU A 12 18.46 8.95 -12.44
N ASN A 13 19.79 9.03 -12.58
CA ASN A 13 20.68 7.92 -12.30
C ASN A 13 20.74 7.63 -10.80
N ALA A 14 20.00 6.63 -10.34
CA ALA A 14 20.02 6.17 -8.96
C ALA A 14 21.08 5.07 -8.77
N PHE A 15 22.04 5.30 -7.88
CA PHE A 15 23.08 4.33 -7.55
C PHE A 15 22.84 3.74 -6.16
N PHE A 16 23.05 2.43 -6.02
CA PHE A 16 23.04 1.77 -4.72
C PHE A 16 24.47 1.63 -4.19
N LYS A 17 24.72 2.13 -2.98
CA LYS A 17 26.00 1.97 -2.27
C LYS A 17 25.79 1.01 -1.10
N PRO A 18 26.42 -0.19 -1.09
CA PRO A 18 26.25 -1.18 -0.02
C PRO A 18 27.03 -0.75 1.22
N LYS A 19 26.52 0.27 1.93
CA LYS A 19 27.05 0.74 3.22
C LYS A 19 26.01 0.45 4.29
N ILE A 20 26.42 -0.19 5.37
CA ILE A 20 25.55 -0.38 6.55
C ILE A 20 25.37 0.99 7.18
N ILE A 21 24.18 1.56 7.03
CA ILE A 21 23.81 2.87 7.60
C ILE A 21 22.93 2.73 8.84
N LEU A 22 22.31 1.58 9.06
CA LEU A 22 21.46 1.33 10.22
C LEU A 22 21.22 -0.17 10.45
N SER A 23 20.99 -0.56 11.71
CA SER A 23 20.60 -1.92 12.12
C SER A 23 19.26 -1.86 12.86
N HIS A 24 18.37 -2.81 12.58
CA HIS A 24 17.04 -2.91 13.22
C HIS A 24 16.86 -4.28 13.87
N PRO A 25 16.03 -4.38 14.93
CA PRO A 25 15.60 -5.67 15.46
C PRO A 25 14.84 -6.50 14.41
N VAL A 26 14.85 -7.83 14.58
CA VAL A 26 14.29 -8.82 13.64
C VAL A 26 12.77 -8.64 13.41
N LEU A 27 12.06 -8.05 14.36
CA LEU A 27 10.68 -7.61 14.22
C LEU A 27 10.64 -6.24 13.53
N SER A 28 10.34 -6.24 12.25
CA SER A 28 10.04 -5.02 11.50
C SER A 28 8.56 -4.91 11.21
N SER A 29 8.07 -3.67 11.11
CA SER A 29 6.71 -3.34 10.65
C SER A 29 6.37 -3.94 9.27
N GLY A 30 7.38 -4.35 8.50
CA GLY A 30 7.20 -5.06 7.23
C GLY A 30 6.66 -6.48 7.36
N LYS A 31 6.81 -7.12 8.53
CA LYS A 31 6.28 -8.47 8.81
C LYS A 31 4.79 -8.48 9.16
N ASP A 32 4.24 -7.34 9.59
CA ASP A 32 2.83 -7.18 9.94
C ASP A 32 1.97 -6.78 8.72
N ALA A 33 2.07 -7.54 7.64
CA ALA A 33 1.40 -7.22 6.38
C ALA A 33 -0.14 -7.36 6.46
N SER A 34 -0.65 -8.13 7.43
CA SER A 34 -2.09 -8.34 7.65
C SER A 34 -2.74 -7.29 8.54
N SER A 35 -1.97 -6.41 9.19
CA SER A 35 -2.51 -5.33 10.03
C SER A 35 -3.51 -4.44 9.28
N ASP A 36 -4.57 -4.02 9.98
CA ASP A 36 -5.61 -3.17 9.42
C ASP A 36 -5.01 -1.86 8.86
N ARG A 37 -3.99 -1.31 9.54
CA ARG A 37 -3.27 -0.12 9.09
C ARG A 37 -2.58 -0.34 7.76
N ILE A 38 -1.95 -1.50 7.55
CA ILE A 38 -1.25 -1.82 6.31
C ILE A 38 -2.24 -2.06 5.17
N VAL A 39 -3.33 -2.78 5.42
CA VAL A 39 -4.38 -3.01 4.41
C VAL A 39 -5.04 -1.69 3.98
N PHE A 40 -5.33 -0.81 4.95
CA PHE A 40 -5.86 0.54 4.70
C PHE A 40 -4.91 1.37 3.83
N ALA A 41 -3.63 1.47 4.24
CA ALA A 41 -2.63 2.25 3.52
C ALA A 41 -2.39 1.71 2.11
N ARG A 42 -2.34 0.38 1.94
CA ARG A 42 -2.22 -0.25 0.62
C ARG A 42 -3.43 0.01 -0.26
N GLY A 43 -4.65 0.01 0.30
CA GLY A 43 -5.86 0.37 -0.43
C GLY A 43 -5.78 1.77 -1.03
N ALA A 44 -5.47 2.77 -0.19
CA ALA A 44 -5.22 4.15 -0.65
C ALA A 44 -4.15 4.20 -1.76
N LEU A 45 -3.04 3.49 -1.57
CA LEU A 45 -1.91 3.48 -2.50
C LEU A 45 -2.25 2.84 -3.85
N PHE A 46 -3.00 1.73 -3.85
CA PHE A 46 -3.41 1.06 -5.07
C PHE A 46 -4.31 1.95 -5.92
N TYR A 47 -5.22 2.69 -5.29
CA TYR A 47 -6.07 3.62 -6.02
C TYR A 47 -5.30 4.85 -6.53
N LYS A 48 -4.37 5.40 -5.73
CA LYS A 48 -3.48 6.51 -6.14
C LYS A 48 -2.78 6.21 -7.47
N TYR A 49 -2.33 4.97 -7.68
CA TYR A 49 -1.53 4.61 -8.85
C TYR A 49 -2.23 3.78 -9.91
N SER A 50 -3.45 3.29 -9.67
CA SER A 50 -4.14 2.40 -10.63
C SER A 50 -5.61 2.74 -10.81
N GLY A 51 -6.13 3.75 -10.11
CA GLY A 51 -7.51 4.20 -10.23
C GLY A 51 -8.50 3.08 -10.00
N LEU A 52 -9.38 2.85 -10.98
CA LEU A 52 -10.40 1.80 -10.94
C LEU A 52 -9.79 0.40 -10.77
N LEU A 53 -8.63 0.12 -11.38
CA LEU A 53 -7.91 -1.15 -11.17
C LEU A 53 -7.38 -1.29 -9.74
N GLY A 54 -7.32 -0.20 -8.98
CA GLY A 54 -6.98 -0.19 -7.55
C GLY A 54 -7.93 -1.02 -6.71
N TYR A 55 -9.23 -1.06 -7.04
CA TYR A 55 -10.21 -1.90 -6.35
C TYR A 55 -9.89 -3.39 -6.54
N LEU A 56 -9.62 -3.82 -7.78
CA LEU A 56 -9.22 -5.20 -8.08
C LEU A 56 -7.92 -5.58 -7.36
N ARG A 57 -6.98 -4.63 -7.24
CA ARG A 57 -5.73 -4.83 -6.49
C ARG A 57 -5.95 -5.03 -4.99
N VAL A 58 -6.94 -4.34 -4.38
CA VAL A 58 -7.31 -4.57 -2.98
C VAL A 58 -7.82 -6.01 -2.79
N PHE A 59 -8.75 -6.46 -3.62
CA PHE A 59 -9.27 -7.83 -3.53
C PHE A 59 -8.16 -8.87 -3.74
N LYS A 60 -7.32 -8.69 -4.76
CA LYS A 60 -6.14 -9.54 -5.00
C LYS A 60 -5.20 -9.57 -3.79
N TYR A 61 -5.00 -8.44 -3.13
CA TYR A 61 -4.14 -8.35 -1.96
C TYR A 61 -4.71 -9.10 -0.76
N VAL A 62 -5.99 -8.92 -0.45
CA VAL A 62 -6.65 -9.64 0.65
C VAL A 62 -6.71 -11.15 0.35
N TYR A 63 -6.94 -11.54 -0.91
CA TYR A 63 -6.81 -12.94 -1.34
C TYR A 63 -5.41 -13.52 -1.11
N LEU A 64 -4.36 -12.74 -1.41
CA LEU A 64 -2.99 -13.16 -1.13
C LEU A 64 -2.75 -13.34 0.38
N LEU A 65 -3.21 -12.42 1.22
CA LEU A 65 -3.11 -12.53 2.68
C LEU A 65 -3.77 -13.81 3.20
N TYR A 66 -4.96 -14.13 2.67
CA TYR A 66 -5.67 -15.37 2.99
C TYR A 66 -4.89 -16.61 2.55
N ARG A 67 -4.37 -16.63 1.31
CA ARG A 67 -3.56 -17.75 0.79
C ARG A 67 -2.29 -17.96 1.62
N THR A 68 -1.68 -16.88 2.11
CA THR A 68 -0.48 -16.95 2.97
C THR A 68 -0.78 -17.26 4.44
N LYS A 69 -2.04 -17.59 4.78
CA LYS A 69 -2.51 -17.90 6.16
C LYS A 69 -2.28 -16.77 7.17
N GLN A 70 -2.14 -15.53 6.70
CA GLN A 70 -1.98 -14.36 7.57
C GLN A 70 -3.31 -13.81 8.10
N ILE A 71 -4.43 -14.24 7.52
CA ILE A 71 -5.80 -13.88 7.92
C ILE A 71 -6.73 -15.10 7.84
N LYS A 72 -7.75 -15.13 8.70
CA LYS A 72 -8.82 -16.14 8.68
C LYS A 72 -9.89 -15.79 7.63
N ARG A 73 -10.76 -16.74 7.30
CA ARG A 73 -11.90 -16.52 6.38
C ARG A 73 -12.84 -15.42 6.89
N GLU A 74 -13.10 -15.41 8.20
CA GLU A 74 -13.95 -14.40 8.87
C GLU A 74 -13.37 -12.98 8.74
N ASP A 75 -12.04 -12.86 8.79
CA ASP A 75 -11.35 -11.58 8.62
C ASP A 75 -11.31 -11.11 7.16
N PHE A 76 -11.57 -11.97 6.18
CA PHE A 76 -11.46 -11.63 4.77
C PHE A 76 -12.33 -10.43 4.40
N LEU A 77 -13.62 -10.48 4.76
CA LEU A 77 -14.58 -9.41 4.46
C LEU A 77 -14.24 -8.13 5.23
N ARG A 78 -13.81 -8.27 6.49
CA ARG A 78 -13.38 -7.16 7.34
C ARG A 78 -12.19 -6.44 6.71
N LYS A 79 -11.15 -7.18 6.30
CA LYS A 79 -9.93 -6.63 5.68
C LYS A 79 -10.21 -6.03 4.31
N ALA A 80 -11.07 -6.65 3.51
CA ALA A 80 -11.52 -6.06 2.24
C ALA A 80 -12.18 -4.69 2.46
N ARG A 81 -13.09 -4.59 3.45
CA ARG A 81 -13.73 -3.32 3.82
C ARG A 81 -12.70 -2.28 4.29
N VAL A 82 -11.72 -2.66 5.09
CA VAL A 82 -10.63 -1.76 5.51
C VAL A 82 -9.83 -1.22 4.31
N GLY A 83 -9.53 -2.07 3.33
CA GLY A 83 -8.86 -1.64 2.09
C GLY A 83 -9.71 -0.67 1.27
N LEU A 84 -11.01 -0.91 1.17
CA LEU A 84 -11.97 -0.01 0.50
C LEU A 84 -12.10 1.33 1.24
N ASN A 85 -12.10 1.32 2.57
CA ASN A 85 -12.09 2.54 3.39
C ASN A 85 -10.84 3.38 3.13
N GLY A 86 -9.69 2.74 2.93
CA GLY A 86 -8.45 3.42 2.51
C GLY A 86 -8.60 4.14 1.17
N ILE A 87 -9.24 3.49 0.19
CA ILE A 87 -9.55 4.13 -1.10
C ILE A 87 -10.48 5.33 -0.92
N ASN A 88 -11.55 5.16 -0.14
CA ASN A 88 -12.52 6.23 0.10
C ASN A 88 -11.87 7.43 0.79
N LYS A 89 -11.01 7.20 1.80
CA LYS A 89 -10.27 8.27 2.46
C LYS A 89 -9.33 8.98 1.49
N TYR A 90 -8.63 8.25 0.63
CA TYR A 90 -7.80 8.87 -0.41
C TYR A 90 -8.63 9.72 -1.38
N ARG A 91 -9.79 9.23 -1.82
CA ARG A 91 -10.71 10.01 -2.67
C ARG A 91 -11.18 11.29 -1.97
N GLN A 92 -11.45 11.23 -0.67
CA GLN A 92 -11.80 12.40 0.13
C GLN A 92 -10.65 13.43 0.14
N LEU A 93 -9.41 13.00 0.41
CA LEU A 93 -8.24 13.89 0.39
C LEU A 93 -8.03 14.54 -0.98
N VAL A 94 -8.29 13.81 -2.07
CA VAL A 94 -8.24 14.37 -3.43
C VAL A 94 -9.33 15.42 -3.65
N LYS A 95 -10.55 15.19 -3.15
CA LYS A 95 -11.64 16.18 -3.22
C LYS A 95 -11.34 17.44 -2.41
N GLU A 96 -10.70 17.29 -1.26
CA GLU A 96 -10.27 18.39 -0.38
C GLU A 96 -9.06 19.17 -0.93
N GLY A 97 -8.48 18.74 -2.05
CA GLY A 97 -7.30 19.37 -2.65
C GLY A 97 -5.98 19.10 -1.90
N LEU A 98 -6.01 18.25 -0.87
CA LEU A 98 -4.84 17.89 -0.07
C LEU A 98 -3.91 16.89 -0.79
N GLU A 99 -4.40 16.21 -1.83
CA GLU A 99 -3.66 15.23 -2.62
C GLU A 99 -3.98 15.34 -4.11
N ILE A 100 -2.97 15.08 -4.94
CA ILE A 100 -3.11 15.03 -6.40
C ILE A 100 -2.94 13.58 -6.85
N ARG A 101 -3.89 13.10 -7.65
CA ARG A 101 -3.76 11.80 -8.30
C ARG A 101 -2.87 11.94 -9.54
N LYS A 102 -1.69 11.35 -9.49
CA LYS A 102 -0.87 11.11 -10.69
C LYS A 102 -1.60 10.07 -11.56
N VAL A 103 -2.13 10.51 -12.70
CA VAL A 103 -2.69 9.64 -13.75
C VAL A 103 -1.56 9.08 -14.58
#